data_AF-A0A380P1S5-F1
#
_entry.id   AF-A0A380P1S5-F1
#
_cell.length_a   1.000
_cell.length_b   1.000
_cell.length_c   1.000
_cell.angle_alpha   90.00
_cell.angle_beta   90.00
_cell.angle_gamma   90.00
#
_symmetry.space_group_name_H-M   'P 1'
#
loop_
_entity.id
_entity.type
_entity.pdbx_description
1 polymer ?
#
loop_
_entity_poly.entity_id
_entity_poly.type
_entity_poly.pdbx_seq_one_letter_code
_entity_poly.pdbx_strand_id
1 'polypeptide(L)' 'MAQPPKDDSQEGKRENVKVNTLRVDIKGHVKAPNVYTFNQNELVQDAIKRAGGLTPHGDTRNVNLAQN' A
#
# COMPACT_ATOMS: atom_id res chain seq x y z
N MET A 1 52.53 -17.34 8.59
CA MET A 1 51.77 -18.28 7.73
C MET A 1 50.47 -18.62 8.44
N ALA A 2 49.38 -18.73 7.68
CA ALA A 2 48.04 -19.22 8.05
C ALA A 2 47.03 -18.21 8.68
N GLN A 3 46.33 -17.55 7.74
CA GLN A 3 44.86 -17.40 7.61
C GLN A 3 44.06 -16.58 8.64
N PRO A 4 43.40 -15.49 8.19
CA PRO A 4 42.33 -14.78 8.91
C PRO A 4 40.95 -15.45 8.62
N PRO A 5 39.82 -14.88 9.10
CA PRO A 5 38.81 -15.53 9.92
C PRO A 5 37.79 -16.40 9.14
N LYS A 6 37.22 -17.40 9.82
CA LYS A 6 36.05 -18.15 9.36
C LYS A 6 34.79 -17.62 10.02
N ASP A 7 33.83 -17.28 9.16
CA ASP A 7 32.39 -17.46 9.33
C ASP A 7 31.74 -16.92 10.61
N ASP A 8 31.13 -15.74 10.49
CA ASP A 8 29.79 -15.52 11.02
C ASP A 8 28.94 -14.92 9.91
N SER A 9 28.51 -15.83 9.03
CA SER A 9 27.11 -16.02 8.70
C SER A 9 26.18 -14.79 8.65
N GLN A 10 25.68 -14.58 7.42
CA GLN A 10 24.38 -14.01 7.05
C GLN A 10 24.27 -12.48 6.97
N GLU A 11 24.92 -11.90 5.96
CA GLU A 11 24.41 -10.70 5.32
C GLU A 11 23.05 -11.03 4.68
N GLY A 12 21.99 -10.62 5.39
CA GLY A 12 20.61 -10.88 5.05
C GLY A 12 20.34 -10.56 3.58
N LYS A 13 19.86 -11.59 2.86
CA LYS A 13 19.22 -11.49 1.57
C LYS A 13 18.15 -10.38 1.70
N ARG A 14 18.50 -9.16 1.32
CA ARG A 14 17.54 -8.08 1.07
C ARG A 14 16.79 -8.54 -0.17
N GLU A 15 15.80 -9.40 0.07
CA GLU A 15 14.83 -9.77 -0.93
C GLU A 15 14.33 -8.45 -1.48
N ASN A 16 14.59 -8.22 -2.76
CA ASN A 16 14.13 -7.04 -3.47
C ASN A 16 12.61 -7.19 -3.56
N VAL A 17 11.92 -6.90 -2.44
CA VAL A 17 10.49 -6.76 -2.40
C VAL A 17 10.24 -5.60 -3.34
N LYS A 18 9.89 -5.91 -4.59
CA LYS A 18 9.29 -4.94 -5.48
C LYS A 18 8.01 -4.54 -4.76
N VAL A 19 8.11 -3.52 -3.93
CA VAL A 19 6.97 -2.91 -3.27
C VAL A 19 6.25 -2.21 -4.41
N ASN A 20 5.42 -2.96 -5.12
CA ASN A 20 4.60 -2.42 -6.18
C ASN A 20 3.53 -1.59 -5.48
N THR A 21 3.92 -0.36 -5.17
CA THR A 21 3.09 0.60 -4.47
C THR A 21 2.26 1.35 -5.50
N LEU A 22 0.94 1.34 -5.29
CA LEU A 22 -0.04 2.09 -6.06
C LEU A 22 -0.41 3.34 -5.25
N ARG A 23 -0.38 4.50 -5.89
CA ARG A 23 -0.99 5.71 -5.33
C ARG A 23 -2.44 5.77 -5.76
N VAL A 24 -3.34 5.81 -4.79
CA VAL A 24 -4.78 5.93 -5.00
C VAL A 24 -5.22 7.28 -4.45
N ASP A 25 -5.78 8.09 -5.32
CA ASP A 25 -6.38 9.38 -4.98
C ASP A 25 -7.84 9.15 -4.59
N ILE A 26 -8.17 9.39 -3.32
CA ILE A 26 -9.52 9.19 -2.79
C ILE A 26 -10.17 10.54 -2.58
N LYS A 27 -11.26 10.81 -3.30
CA LYS A 27 -12.01 12.06 -3.28
C LYS A 27 -13.51 11.81 -3.11
N GLY A 28 -14.26 12.87 -2.75
CA GLY A 28 -15.71 12.83 -2.58
C GLY A 28 -16.14 12.72 -1.12
N HIS A 29 -17.27 12.04 -0.89
CA HIS A 29 -17.94 11.90 0.42
C HIS A 29 -17.32 10.81 1.31
N VAL A 30 -16.00 10.86 1.49
CA VAL A 30 -15.23 10.01 2.41
C VAL A 30 -14.81 10.81 3.64
N LYS A 31 -14.54 10.15 4.77
CA LYS A 31 -14.15 10.87 6.00
C LYS A 31 -12.83 11.64 5.85
N ALA A 32 -11.87 11.04 5.15
CA ALA A 32 -10.57 11.63 4.90
C ALA A 32 -10.24 11.51 3.40
N PRO A 33 -10.64 12.48 2.58
CA PRO A 33 -10.23 12.53 1.18
C PRO A 33 -8.74 12.90 1.11
N ASN A 34 -7.92 11.99 0.61
CA ASN A 34 -6.49 12.19 0.47
C ASN A 34 -5.89 11.18 -0.53
N VAL A 35 -4.62 11.40 -0.88
CA VAL A 35 -3.83 10.42 -1.64
C VAL A 35 -3.22 9.43 -0.66
N TYR A 36 -3.51 8.15 -0.89
CA TYR A 36 -3.01 7.07 -0.07
C TYR A 36 -2.13 6.15 -0.90
N THR A 37 -1.06 5.67 -0.29
CA THR A 37 -0.17 4.68 -0.89
C THR A 37 -0.61 3.30 -0.43
N PHE A 38 -0.94 2.45 -1.40
CA PHE A 38 -1.32 1.06 -1.19
C PHE A 38 -0.33 0.14 -1.87
N ASN A 39 -0.34 -1.14 -1.52
CA ASN A 39 0.28 -2.16 -2.34
C ASN A 39 -0.67 -2.54 -3.48
N GLN A 40 -0.13 -2.95 -4.62
CA GLN A 40 -0.93 -3.33 -5.80
C GLN A 40 -1.87 -4.51 -5.55
N ASN A 41 -1.63 -5.30 -4.49
CA ASN A 41 -2.52 -6.39 -4.05
C ASN A 41 -3.59 -5.96 -3.04
N GLU A 42 -3.64 -4.69 -2.64
CA GLU A 42 -4.70 -4.20 -1.75
C GLU A 42 -5.99 -3.94 -2.52
N LEU A 43 -7.12 -4.18 -1.86
CA LEU A 43 -8.44 -4.04 -2.45
C LEU A 43 -8.94 -2.60 -2.30
N VAL A 44 -9.78 -2.15 -3.24
CA VAL A 44 -10.39 -0.81 -3.19
C VAL A 44 -11.20 -0.58 -1.90
N GLN A 45 -11.79 -1.63 -1.34
CA GLN A 45 -12.48 -1.57 -0.04
C GLN A 45 -11.54 -1.18 1.11
N ASP A 46 -10.29 -1.64 1.09
CA ASP A 46 -9.30 -1.27 2.11
C ASP A 46 -8.83 0.17 1.93
N ALA A 47 -8.85 0.65 0.68
CA ALA A 47 -8.62 2.06 0.41
C ALA A 47 -9.71 2.95 1.01
N ILE A 48 -10.98 2.59 0.83
CA ILE A 48 -12.10 3.30 1.44
C ILE A 48 -12.03 3.23 2.98
N LYS A 49 -11.64 2.08 3.55
CA LYS A 49 -11.44 1.94 5.01
C LYS A 49 -10.30 2.82 5.51
N ARG A 50 -9.15 2.88 4.80
CA ARG A 50 -8.03 3.79 5.14
C ARG A 50 -8.44 5.27 5.06
N ALA A 51 -9.35 5.62 4.15
CA ALA A 51 -9.98 6.93 4.11
C ALA A 51 -10.97 7.19 5.28
N GLY A 52 -11.06 6.29 6.26
CA GLY A 52 -11.97 6.39 7.41
C GLY A 52 -13.40 5.89 7.14
N GLY A 53 -13.61 5.28 5.99
CA GLY A 53 -14.92 4.89 5.49
C GLY A 53 -15.63 6.03 4.76
N LEU A 54 -16.76 5.68 4.15
CA LEU A 54 -17.68 6.65 3.55
C LEU A 54 -18.41 7.41 4.65
N THR A 55 -18.71 8.68 4.39
CA THR A 55 -19.63 9.46 5.22
C THR A 55 -21.07 8.96 5.03
N PRO A 56 -22.03 9.29 5.91
CA PRO A 56 -23.45 8.94 5.71
C PRO A 56 -24.07 9.53 4.43
N HIS A 57 -23.43 10.54 3.83
CA HIS A 57 -23.78 11.09 2.51
C HIS A 57 -22.98 10.45 1.36
N GLY A 58 -22.08 9.51 1.66
CA GLY A 58 -21.26 8.81 0.68
C GLY A 58 -21.97 7.60 0.12
N ASP A 59 -22.13 7.59 -1.20
CA ASP A 59 -22.78 6.49 -1.93
C ASP A 59 -21.80 5.32 -2.14
N THR A 60 -21.93 4.27 -1.33
CA THR A 60 -21.15 3.02 -1.48
C THR A 60 -21.48 2.25 -2.75
N ARG A 61 -22.65 2.51 -3.34
CA ARG A 61 -23.15 1.81 -4.54
C ARG A 61 -22.54 2.35 -5.83
N ASN A 62 -22.06 3.59 -5.82
CA ASN A 62 -21.50 4.26 -6.99
C ASN A 62 -20.01 4.55 -6.78
N VAL A 63 -19.20 3.49 -6.73
CA VAL A 63 -17.74 3.61 -6.68
C VAL A 63 -17.20 3.56 -8.10
N ASN A 64 -16.67 4.69 -8.58
CA ASN A 64 -16.00 4.75 -9.87
C ASN A 64 -14.51 4.43 -9.72
N LEU A 65 -14.03 3.40 -10.42
CA LEU A 65 -12.60 3.05 -10.46
C LEU A 65 -12.03 3.46 -11.81
N ALA A 66 -11.13 4.44 -11.81
CA ALA A 66 -10.39 4.84 -13.00
C ALA A 66 -8.91 4.46 -12.83
N GLN A 67 -8.37 3.74 -13.80
CA GLN A 67 -6.94 3.43 -13.93
C GLN A 67 -6.46 4.01 -15.26
N ASN A 68 -5.43 4.87 -15.21
CA ASN A 68 -4.75 5.44 -16.37
C ASN A 68 -3.45 4.69 -16.65
#